data_AF-A0A847JYY4-F1
#
_entry.id   AF-A0A847JYY4-F1
#
_cell.length_a   1.000
_cell.length_b   1.000
_cell.length_c   1.000
_cell.angle_alpha   90.00
_cell.angle_beta   90.00
_cell.angle_gamma   90.00
#
_symmetry.space_group_name_H-M   'P 1'
#
loop_
_entity.id
_entity.type
_entity.pdbx_description
1 polymer ?
#
loop_
_entity_poly.entity_id
_entity_poly.type
_entity_poly.pdbx_seq_one_letter_code
_entity_poly.pdbx_strand_id
1 'polypeptide(L)' 'MAGEGKKSKTNVAARQEAKAAGNKCRVCGNKIEVVMTLTATGRKQMIRKCCGTPV' A
#
# COMPACT_ATOMS: atom_id res chain seq x y z
N MET A 1 -12.87 4.11 28.55
CA MET A 1 -12.74 3.84 27.10
C MET A 1 -11.97 5.00 26.48
N ALA A 2 -10.65 4.87 26.35
CA ALA A 2 -9.79 5.93 25.79
C ALA A 2 -9.85 5.86 24.26
N GLY A 3 -10.33 6.94 23.65
CA GLY A 3 -10.53 7.05 22.20
C GLY A 3 -9.23 6.80 21.44
N GLU A 4 -9.32 5.91 20.46
CA GLU A 4 -8.27 5.58 19.52
C GLU A 4 -7.66 6.86 18.94
N GLY A 5 -6.39 7.09 19.27
CA GLY A 5 -5.63 8.28 18.92
C GLY A 5 -5.65 8.55 17.42
N LYS A 6 -6.51 9.51 17.03
CA LYS A 6 -6.46 10.13 15.70
C LYS A 6 -5.13 10.85 15.56
N LYS A 7 -4.12 10.14 15.05
CA LYS A 7 -2.81 10.69 14.69
C LYS A 7 -3.04 11.98 13.90
N SER A 8 -2.49 13.08 14.42
CA SER A 8 -2.70 14.42 13.87
C SER A 8 -2.33 14.47 12.40
N LYS A 9 -3.17 15.11 11.57
CA LYS A 9 -3.02 15.17 10.09
C LYS A 9 -1.68 15.77 9.65
N THR A 10 -1.02 16.52 10.54
CA THR A 10 0.27 17.20 10.36
C THR A 10 1.49 16.33 10.64
N ASN A 11 1.35 15.16 11.27
CA ASN A 11 2.50 14.30 11.56
C ASN A 11 2.91 13.51 10.29
N VAL A 12 3.82 14.09 9.52
CA VAL A 12 4.32 13.54 8.25
C VAL A 12 5.01 12.19 8.45
N ALA A 13 5.79 12.04 9.53
CA ALA A 13 6.49 10.79 9.85
C ALA A 13 5.49 9.64 10.07
N ALA A 14 4.46 9.88 10.91
CA ALA A 14 3.43 8.89 11.17
C ALA A 14 2.62 8.48 9.92
N ARG A 15 2.47 9.40 8.94
CA ARG A 15 1.85 9.09 7.64
C ARG A 15 2.75 8.26 6.74
N GLN A 16 4.05 8.52 6.74
CA GLN A 16 5.03 7.73 5.97
C GLN A 16 5.10 6.31 6.52
N GLU A 17 5.12 6.14 7.84
CA GLU A 17 5.09 4.83 8.50
C GLU A 17 3.79 4.07 8.19
N ALA A 18 2.63 4.72 8.25
CA ALA A 18 1.36 4.10 7.89
C ALA A 18 1.31 3.68 6.42
N LYS A 19 1.86 4.49 5.50
CA LYS A 19 1.99 4.11 4.08
C LYS A 19 2.95 2.94 3.88
N ALA A 20 4.07 2.91 4.58
CA ALA A 20 5.04 1.83 4.50
C ALA A 20 4.49 0.52 5.06
N ALA A 21 3.68 0.58 6.14
CA ALA A 21 3.01 -0.58 6.72
C ALA A 21 1.97 -1.20 5.77
N GLY A 22 1.25 -0.38 5.00
CA GLY A 22 0.26 -0.85 4.00
C GLY A 22 0.86 -1.50 2.75
N ASN A 23 2.18 -1.42 2.57
CA ASN A 23 2.90 -1.95 1.41
C ASN A 23 3.54 -3.31 1.68
N LYS A 24 3.13 -4.05 2.72
CA LYS A 24 3.58 -5.42 2.97
C LYS A 24 2.49 -6.39 2.57
N CYS A 25 2.85 -7.48 1.90
CA CYS A 25 1.89 -8.52 1.54
C CYS A 25 1.57 -9.38 2.75
N ARG A 26 0.28 -9.67 2.92
CA ARG A 26 -0.24 -10.41 4.06
C ARG A 26 0.17 -11.89 4.07
N VAL A 27 0.58 -12.42 2.91
CA VAL A 27 0.96 -13.83 2.73
C VAL A 27 2.47 -14.01 2.90
N CYS A 28 3.26 -13.28 2.12
CA CYS A 28 4.71 -13.44 2.01
C CYS A 28 5.49 -12.53 3.00
N GLY A 29 4.86 -11.51 3.59
CA GLY A 29 5.53 -10.51 4.44
C GLY A 29 6.44 -9.51 3.71
N ASN A 30 6.73 -9.78 2.43
CA ASN A 30 7.59 -8.95 1.58
C ASN A 30 6.90 -7.65 1.16
N LYS A 31 7.73 -6.68 0.73
CA LYS A 31 7.27 -5.41 0.18
C LYS A 31 6.53 -5.66 -1.14
N ILE A 32 5.31 -5.14 -1.23
CA ILE A 32 4.49 -5.14 -2.43
C ILE A 32 5.06 -4.11 -3.41
N GLU A 33 5.29 -4.55 -4.64
CA GLU A 33 5.61 -3.67 -5.75
C GLU A 33 4.32 -3.17 -6.41
N VAL A 34 4.20 -1.86 -6.60
CA VAL A 34 3.07 -1.26 -7.31
C VAL A 34 3.52 -0.99 -8.72
N VAL A 35 2.99 -1.74 -9.68
CA VAL A 35 3.31 -1.62 -11.10
C VAL A 35 2.13 -0.98 -11.82
N MET A 36 2.41 0.00 -12.66
CA MET A 36 1.41 0.60 -13.53
C MET A 36 1.32 -0.21 -14.82
N THR A 37 0.15 -0.76 -15.13
CA THR A 37 -0.10 -1.53 -16.35
C THR A 37 -1.23 -0.89 -17.15
N LEU A 38 -1.30 -1.20 -18.43
CA LEU A 38 -2.44 -0.85 -19.28
C LEU A 38 -3.36 -2.06 -19.38
N THR A 39 -4.66 -1.84 -19.25
CA THR A 39 -5.67 -2.85 -19.59
C THR A 39 -5.71 -3.04 -21.11
N ALA A 40 -6.30 -4.14 -21.59
CA ALA A 40 -6.54 -4.36 -23.02
C ALA A 40 -7.35 -3.22 -23.69
N THR A 41 -8.12 -2.47 -22.88
CA THR A 41 -8.89 -1.28 -23.29
C THR A 41 -8.11 0.03 -23.19
N GLY A 42 -6.81 0.00 -22.90
CA GLY A 42 -5.94 1.17 -22.80
C GLY A 42 -6.05 1.97 -21.50
N ARG A 43 -6.79 1.49 -20.50
CA ARG A 43 -6.92 2.17 -19.21
C ARG A 43 -5.70 1.89 -18.33
N LYS A 44 -5.18 2.94 -17.68
CA LYS A 44 -4.10 2.81 -16.70
C LYS A 44 -4.63 2.18 -15.43
N GLN A 45 -4.04 1.08 -15.01
CA GLN A 45 -4.35 0.38 -13.77
C GLN A 45 -3.09 0.23 -12.94
N MET A 46 -3.20 0.50 -11.63
CA MET A 46 -2.14 0.16 -10.69
C MET A 46 -2.41 -1.23 -10.14
N ILE A 47 -1.47 -2.14 -10.37
CA ILE A 47 -1.53 -3.51 -9.87
C ILE A 47 -0.48 -3.66 -8.77
N ARG A 48 -0.89 -4.21 -7.64
CA ARG A 48 0.00 -4.62 -6.56
C ARG A 48 0.52 -6.02 -6.88
N LYS A 49 1.81 -6.24 -6.78
CA LYS A 49 2.44 -7.56 -6.97
C LYS A 49 3.24 -7.94 -5.73
N CYS A 50 3.08 -9.17 -5.24
CA CYS A 50 4.07 -9.83 -4.36
C CYS A 50 4.56 -11.11 -5.05
N CYS A 51 5.87 -11.38 -4.97
CA CYS A 51 6.48 -12.64 -5.38
C CYS A 51 6.19 -13.01 -6.86
N GLY A 52 6.10 -12.01 -7.75
CA GLY A 52 5.79 -12.23 -9.17
C GLY A 52 4.29 -12.43 -9.47
N THR A 53 3.44 -12.56 -8.45
CA THR A 53 1.98 -12.69 -8.57
C THR A 53 1.26 -11.38 -8.23
N PRO A 54 0.19 -11.01 -8.96
CA PRO A 54 -0.68 -9.92 -8.56
C PRO A 54 -1.41 -10.25 -7.25
N VAL A 55 -1.52 -9.28 -6.35
CA VAL A 55 -2.19 -9.38 -5.04
C VAL A 55 -3.28 -8.33 -4.89
#